data_AF-A0A7K0CMH5-F1
#
_entry.id   AF-A0A7K0CMH5-F1
#
_cell.length_a   1.000
_cell.length_b   1.000
_cell.length_c   1.000
_cell.angle_alpha   90.00
_cell.angle_beta   90.00
_cell.angle_gamma   90.00
#
_symmetry.space_group_name_H-M   'P 1'
#
loop_
_entity.id
_entity.type
_entity.pdbx_description
1 polymer ?
#
loop_
_entity_poly.entity_id
_entity_poly.type
_entity_poly.pdbx_seq_one_letter_code
_entity_poly.pdbx_strand_id
1 'polypeptide(L)'
;MAPASSGGVRPSAVAGGVAPESAVVRGRLVDEVLGRSVLARAVARSRLRLDGADAVAWAALVLAEVDPSVLGRPSGGAVVGEVARRLGAPSGRVGDVGSVGGSERPGSPVPVSTTPADAPRAPEPKDDTATPNPRGLPTRWAGLLFLLALAPAVGLPHAVLATPALAGRSLPWVLQGVALTLVPAAGDDPALAAFAGLDPLEPSPLRVAPPASPDERCAVGELAGRWARAAAEALGRPPEAGPVTVRALAARRGEIVFDPGWIEAVLPLDEVDVDVRVAGLDLDPGWVWWLGCVVRYRYV
;
A
#
# COMPACT_ATOMS: atom_id res chain seq x y z
N MET A 1 -14.96 67.90 3.32
CA MET A 1 -13.51 67.80 3.57
C MET A 1 -13.31 66.87 4.76
N ALA A 2 -13.10 65.57 4.49
CA ALA A 2 -12.61 64.53 5.42
C ALA A 2 -12.25 63.31 4.55
N PRO A 3 -11.03 62.72 4.66
CA PRO A 3 -10.54 61.72 3.71
C PRO A 3 -10.75 60.27 4.18
N ALA A 4 -10.58 59.38 3.21
CA ALA A 4 -10.78 57.94 3.21
C ALA A 4 -9.86 57.17 4.16
N SER A 5 -10.41 56.11 4.78
CA SER A 5 -9.66 55.07 5.47
C SER A 5 -9.59 53.81 4.58
N SER A 6 -8.41 53.56 4.03
CA SER A 6 -8.06 52.36 3.28
C SER A 6 -7.77 51.20 4.24
N GLY A 7 -8.71 50.27 4.38
CA GLY A 7 -8.52 49.02 5.12
C GLY A 7 -7.77 47.99 4.26
N GLY A 8 -6.46 47.88 4.46
CA GLY A 8 -5.64 46.81 3.90
C GLY A 8 -5.87 45.50 4.64
N VAL A 9 -6.59 44.57 4.03
CA VAL A 9 -6.69 43.17 4.50
C VAL A 9 -5.42 42.45 4.07
N ARG A 10 -4.57 42.08 5.03
CA ARG A 10 -3.46 41.15 4.79
C ARG A 10 -4.01 39.72 4.74
N PRO A 11 -3.63 38.88 3.75
CA PRO A 11 -3.95 37.47 3.77
C PRO A 11 -3.17 36.78 4.89
N SER A 12 -3.91 36.16 5.81
CA SER A 12 -3.37 35.31 6.87
C SER A 12 -2.87 34.01 6.25
N ALA A 13 -1.56 33.84 6.18
CA ALA A 13 -0.95 32.57 5.80
C ALA A 13 -1.10 31.59 6.97
N VAL A 14 -2.08 30.69 6.87
CA VAL A 14 -2.20 29.55 7.77
C VAL A 14 -1.09 28.56 7.40
N ALA A 15 0.07 28.71 8.07
CA ALA A 15 1.09 27.68 8.10
C ALA A 15 0.55 26.51 8.94
N GLY A 16 -0.14 25.58 8.28
CA GLY A 16 -0.55 24.30 8.85
C GLY A 16 0.66 23.42 9.09
N GLY A 17 1.36 23.64 10.20
CA GLY A 17 2.40 22.72 10.68
C GLY A 17 1.76 21.39 11.04
N VAL A 18 2.03 20.35 10.24
CA VAL A 18 1.65 18.97 10.56
C VAL A 18 2.33 18.62 11.88
N ALA A 19 1.54 18.36 12.92
CA ALA A 19 2.06 17.96 14.22
C ALA A 19 2.95 16.72 14.05
N PRO A 20 4.13 16.67 14.71
CA PRO A 20 5.03 15.54 14.57
C PRO A 20 4.33 14.26 15.02
N GLU A 21 4.30 13.27 14.13
CA GLU A 21 3.80 11.93 14.41
C GLU A 21 4.50 11.37 15.65
N SER A 22 3.72 11.00 16.67
CA SER A 22 4.28 10.59 17.96
C SER A 22 5.13 9.32 17.81
N ALA A 23 6.19 9.20 18.61
CA ALA A 23 7.09 8.04 18.56
C ALA A 23 6.35 6.71 18.78
N VAL A 24 5.26 6.73 19.57
CA VAL A 24 4.41 5.56 19.84
C VAL A 24 3.68 5.10 18.57
N VAL A 25 3.10 6.04 17.82
CA VAL A 25 2.39 5.79 16.56
C VAL A 25 3.35 5.18 15.54
N ARG A 26 4.56 5.75 15.43
CA ARG A 26 5.63 5.23 14.56
C ARG A 26 6.08 3.83 14.97
N GLY A 27 6.24 3.58 16.27
CA GLY A 27 6.66 2.28 16.79
C GLY A 27 5.72 1.14 16.38
N ARG A 28 4.40 1.37 16.45
CA ARG A 28 3.38 0.40 16.03
C ARG A 28 3.50 0.04 14.55
N LEU A 29 3.65 1.03 13.68
CA LEU A 29 3.81 0.80 12.24
C LEU A 29 5.08 -0.02 11.95
N VAL A 30 6.18 0.27 12.63
CA VAL A 30 7.44 -0.46 12.48
C VAL A 30 7.32 -1.91 12.95
N ASP A 31 6.63 -2.16 14.08
CA ASP A 31 6.36 -3.51 14.57
C ASP A 31 5.54 -4.32 13.56
N GLU A 32 4.50 -3.71 12.98
CA GLU A 32 3.66 -4.33 11.96
C GLU A 32 4.46 -4.69 10.70
N VAL A 33 5.26 -3.74 10.18
CA VAL A 33 6.10 -3.93 8.99
C VAL A 33 7.08 -5.08 9.19
N LEU A 34 7.83 -5.06 10.29
CA LEU A 34 8.84 -6.09 10.57
C LEU A 34 8.21 -7.47 10.79
N GLY A 35 7.02 -7.53 11.40
CA GLY A 35 6.30 -8.78 11.64
C GLY A 35 5.82 -9.47 10.36
N ARG A 36 5.53 -8.69 9.31
CA ARG A 36 4.98 -9.19 8.04
C ARG A 36 6.05 -9.45 6.97
N SER A 37 7.12 -8.66 6.95
CA SER A 37 8.13 -8.70 5.90
C SER A 37 8.87 -10.05 5.83
N VAL A 38 8.89 -10.65 4.64
CA VAL A 38 9.74 -11.80 4.31
C VAL A 38 11.20 -11.35 4.26
N LEU A 39 11.48 -10.16 3.71
CA LEU A 39 12.84 -9.62 3.64
C LEU A 39 13.44 -9.39 5.03
N ALA A 40 12.69 -8.81 5.97
CA ALA A 40 13.14 -8.62 7.35
C ALA A 40 13.44 -9.97 8.02
N ARG A 41 12.58 -10.98 7.81
CA ARG A 41 12.82 -12.35 8.28
C ARG A 41 14.04 -12.99 7.62
N ALA A 42 14.25 -12.77 6.33
CA ALA A 42 15.41 -13.27 5.60
C ALA A 42 16.70 -12.64 6.12
N VAL A 43 16.72 -11.30 6.30
CA VAL A 43 17.83 -10.56 6.90
C VAL A 43 18.14 -11.10 8.29
N ALA A 44 17.13 -11.24 9.17
CA ALA A 44 17.32 -11.74 10.52
C ALA A 44 17.89 -13.17 10.60
N ARG A 45 17.59 -14.02 9.60
CA ARG A 45 18.13 -15.38 9.49
C ARG A 45 19.49 -15.42 8.79
N SER A 46 19.74 -14.49 7.90
CA SER A 46 21.02 -14.33 7.23
C SER A 46 22.03 -13.82 8.25
N ARG A 47 23.24 -14.37 8.28
CA ARG A 47 24.30 -13.84 9.15
C ARG A 47 24.87 -12.51 8.62
N LEU A 48 24.09 -11.78 7.81
CA LEU A 48 24.48 -10.50 7.23
C LEU A 48 24.64 -9.48 8.35
N ARG A 49 25.77 -8.78 8.34
CA ARG A 49 25.97 -7.58 9.16
C ARG A 49 25.73 -6.39 8.26
N LEU A 50 24.57 -5.76 8.43
CA LEU A 50 24.24 -4.55 7.70
C LEU A 50 24.97 -3.37 8.36
N ASP A 51 25.74 -2.64 7.57
CA ASP A 51 26.26 -1.35 8.00
C ASP A 51 25.19 -0.26 7.90
N GLY A 52 25.54 1.00 8.20
CA GLY A 52 24.57 2.08 8.21
C GLY A 52 23.85 2.31 6.87
N ALA A 53 24.58 2.24 5.75
CA ALA A 53 24.00 2.48 4.43
C ALA A 53 23.18 1.26 3.97
N ASP A 54 23.70 0.06 4.18
CA ASP A 54 23.01 -1.19 3.85
C ASP A 54 21.72 -1.34 4.65
N ALA A 55 21.74 -1.02 5.95
CA ALA A 55 20.56 -1.11 6.79
C ALA A 55 19.43 -0.18 6.32
N VAL A 56 19.77 1.01 5.81
CA VAL A 56 18.79 1.96 5.24
C VAL A 56 18.23 1.42 3.92
N ALA A 57 19.07 0.85 3.05
CA ALA A 57 18.61 0.25 1.80
C ALA A 57 17.67 -0.94 2.06
N TRP A 58 18.04 -1.83 2.98
CA TRP A 58 17.19 -2.94 3.39
C TRP A 58 15.89 -2.47 4.06
N ALA A 59 15.94 -1.44 4.90
CA ALA A 59 14.74 -0.86 5.49
C ALA A 59 13.76 -0.32 4.44
N ALA A 60 14.27 0.34 3.39
CA ALA A 60 13.44 0.81 2.29
C ALA A 60 12.80 -0.35 1.51
N LEU A 61 13.53 -1.44 1.25
CA LEU A 61 12.99 -2.64 0.60
C LEU A 61 11.94 -3.34 1.46
N VAL A 62 12.18 -3.46 2.76
CA VAL A 62 11.22 -4.01 3.74
C VAL A 62 9.92 -3.20 3.77
N LEU A 63 10.02 -1.87 3.72
CA LEU A 63 8.84 -1.00 3.64
C LEU A 63 8.14 -1.13 2.29
N ALA A 64 8.89 -1.17 1.18
CA ALA A 64 8.31 -1.35 -0.16
C ALA A 64 7.57 -2.69 -0.31
N GLU A 65 8.04 -3.74 0.38
CA GLU A 65 7.40 -5.06 0.40
C GLU A 65 6.05 -5.05 1.14
N VAL A 66 5.96 -4.37 2.28
CA VAL A 66 4.77 -4.48 3.16
C VAL A 66 3.77 -3.34 2.95
N ASP A 67 4.27 -2.12 2.81
CA ASP A 67 3.45 -0.91 2.63
C ASP A 67 4.28 0.19 1.93
N PRO A 68 4.36 0.15 0.58
CA PRO A 68 5.16 1.12 -0.18
C PRO A 68 4.64 2.56 -0.02
N SER A 69 3.40 2.75 0.42
CA SER A 69 2.86 4.08 0.69
C SER A 69 3.61 4.83 1.79
N VAL A 70 4.28 4.10 2.70
CA VAL A 70 5.09 4.70 3.77
C VAL A 70 6.27 5.48 3.20
N LEU A 71 6.81 5.06 2.05
CA LEU A 71 7.91 5.76 1.39
C LEU A 71 7.46 7.12 0.82
N GLY A 72 6.16 7.28 0.54
CA GLY A 72 5.56 8.56 0.13
C GLY A 72 5.16 9.48 1.27
N ARG A 73 5.29 9.05 2.55
CA ARG A 73 4.92 9.88 3.71
C ARG A 73 5.94 10.99 3.93
N PRO A 74 5.53 12.19 4.39
CA PRO A 74 6.46 13.19 4.92
C PRO A 74 7.35 12.64 6.06
N SER A 75 6.83 11.69 6.86
CA SER A 75 7.57 10.98 7.91
C SER A 75 8.35 9.76 7.41
N GLY A 76 8.33 9.44 6.11
CA GLY A 76 8.88 8.22 5.54
C GLY A 76 10.35 8.00 5.90
N GLY A 77 11.19 9.04 5.78
CA GLY A 77 12.60 8.94 6.17
C GLY A 77 12.82 8.60 7.65
N ALA A 78 11.92 9.08 8.53
CA ALA A 78 11.99 8.80 9.96
C ALA A 78 11.52 7.37 10.29
N VAL A 79 10.62 6.79 9.50
CA VAL A 79 10.23 5.37 9.58
C VAL A 79 11.35 4.49 9.04
N VAL A 80 11.93 4.82 7.88
CA VAL A 80 13.08 4.12 7.29
C VAL A 80 14.24 4.05 8.27
N GLY A 81 14.61 5.17 8.90
CA GLY A 81 15.70 5.20 9.88
C GLY A 81 15.43 4.33 11.11
N GLU A 82 14.18 4.27 11.57
CA GLU A 82 13.79 3.43 12.71
C GLU A 82 13.79 1.93 12.35
N VAL A 83 13.32 1.56 11.16
CA VAL A 83 13.43 0.18 10.64
C VAL A 83 14.91 -0.21 10.48
N ALA A 84 15.72 0.65 9.88
CA ALA A 84 17.15 0.41 9.68
C ALA A 84 17.89 0.17 10.99
N ARG A 85 17.60 0.99 12.01
CA ARG A 85 18.16 0.83 13.37
C ARG A 85 17.82 -0.52 13.98
N ARG A 86 16.62 -1.05 13.73
CA ARG A 86 16.19 -2.35 14.23
C ARG A 86 16.79 -3.52 13.45
N LEU A 87 16.95 -3.39 12.14
CA LEU A 87 17.61 -4.40 11.30
C LEU A 87 19.11 -4.50 11.59
N GLY A 88 19.78 -3.36 11.83
CA GLY A 88 21.20 -3.30 12.17
C GLY A 88 21.52 -3.56 13.65
N ALA A 89 20.50 -3.58 14.53
CA ALA A 89 20.71 -3.90 15.93
C ALA A 89 21.22 -5.35 16.04
N PRO A 90 22.36 -5.61 16.70
CA PRO A 90 22.82 -6.97 16.94
C PRO A 90 21.70 -7.71 17.67
N SER A 91 21.15 -8.75 17.05
CA SER A 91 20.12 -9.58 17.68
C SER A 91 20.71 -10.09 19.00
N GLY A 92 20.20 -9.58 20.12
CA GLY A 92 20.69 -9.91 21.45
C GLY A 92 20.49 -11.40 21.72
N ARG A 93 21.47 -12.23 21.34
CA ARG A 93 21.63 -13.56 21.91
C ARG A 93 22.11 -13.37 23.33
N VAL A 94 21.20 -13.60 24.28
CA VAL A 94 21.57 -13.94 25.65
C VAL A 94 22.36 -15.25 25.58
N GLY A 95 23.64 -15.19 25.93
CA GLY A 95 24.57 -16.33 25.98
C GLY A 95 25.61 -16.31 24.85
N ASP A 96 26.76 -15.66 25.08
CA ASP A 96 27.96 -16.32 25.62
C ASP A 96 29.13 -15.32 25.61
N VAL A 97 29.86 -15.24 26.72
CA VAL A 97 30.96 -14.31 26.93
C VAL A 97 32.23 -14.96 26.41
N GLY A 98 32.61 -14.62 25.17
CA GLY A 98 33.87 -15.03 24.54
C GLY A 98 34.64 -13.82 24.03
N SER A 99 35.65 -13.40 24.81
CA SER A 99 36.48 -12.22 24.59
C SER A 99 37.40 -12.30 23.36
N VAL A 100 37.28 -11.27 22.51
CA VAL A 100 38.33 -10.44 21.89
C VAL A 100 39.69 -11.04 21.54
N GLY A 101 40.05 -10.94 20.25
CA GLY A 101 41.42 -10.80 19.79
C GLY A 101 41.54 -10.84 18.27
N GLY A 102 41.91 -9.72 17.62
CA GLY A 102 42.31 -9.73 16.21
C GLY A 102 42.00 -8.45 15.43
N SER A 103 42.89 -7.47 15.56
CA SER A 103 42.95 -6.25 14.75
C SER A 103 43.74 -6.53 13.47
N GLU A 104 43.20 -6.22 12.29
CA GLU A 104 44.03 -5.87 11.13
C GLU A 104 43.27 -4.97 10.12
N ARG A 105 44.04 -4.07 9.52
CA ARG A 105 43.64 -2.85 8.80
C ARG A 105 43.41 -3.08 7.29
N PRO A 106 42.82 -2.08 6.57
CA PRO A 106 42.12 -2.29 5.31
C PRO A 106 43.00 -2.14 4.06
N GLY A 107 42.69 -2.94 3.03
CA GLY A 107 43.21 -2.78 1.66
C GLY A 107 42.29 -1.91 0.81
N SER A 108 42.90 -0.98 0.06
CA SER A 108 42.23 -0.08 -0.89
C SER A 108 41.50 -0.81 -2.03
N PRO A 109 40.34 -0.31 -2.49
CA PRO A 109 39.71 -0.79 -3.72
C PRO A 109 40.30 -0.13 -4.97
N VAL A 110 40.55 -0.96 -5.98
CA VAL A 110 40.88 -0.57 -7.36
C VAL A 110 39.58 -0.20 -8.10
N PRO A 111 39.50 0.93 -8.82
CA PRO A 111 38.30 1.28 -9.58
C PRO A 111 38.26 0.51 -10.90
N VAL A 112 37.23 -0.31 -11.11
CA VAL A 112 36.88 -0.86 -12.42
C VAL A 112 35.84 0.06 -13.05
N SER A 113 36.26 0.80 -14.08
CA SER A 113 35.35 1.49 -15.01
C SER A 113 34.75 0.47 -15.97
N THR A 114 33.43 0.31 -15.95
CA THR A 114 32.67 -0.28 -17.05
C THR A 114 31.64 0.73 -17.52
N THR A 115 31.94 1.37 -18.64
CA THR A 115 31.00 2.15 -19.44
C THR A 115 30.00 1.19 -20.10
N PRO A 116 28.68 1.44 -20.10
CA PRO A 116 27.74 0.61 -20.84
C PRO A 116 27.78 0.99 -22.33
N ALA A 117 28.20 0.04 -23.17
CA ALA A 117 28.01 0.10 -24.62
C ALA A 117 26.78 -0.71 -25.01
N ASP A 118 26.05 -0.18 -26.00
CA ASP A 118 24.84 -0.70 -26.64
C ASP A 118 24.63 -2.22 -26.56
N ALA A 119 23.60 -2.62 -25.81
CA ALA A 119 23.05 -3.98 -25.87
C ALA A 119 21.85 -4.01 -26.85
N PRO A 120 21.84 -4.92 -27.83
CA PRO A 120 20.71 -5.07 -28.74
C PRO A 120 19.46 -5.53 -27.98
N ARG A 121 18.31 -4.93 -28.33
CA ARG A 121 17.00 -5.20 -27.77
C ARG A 121 16.67 -6.69 -27.90
N ALA A 122 16.63 -7.39 -26.77
CA ALA A 122 16.25 -8.81 -26.72
C ALA A 122 14.80 -8.99 -27.22
N PRO A 123 14.51 -10.03 -28.01
CA PRO A 123 13.15 -10.33 -28.43
C PRO A 123 12.29 -10.71 -27.21
N GLU A 124 11.05 -10.20 -27.18
CA GLU A 124 10.07 -10.55 -26.15
C GLU A 124 9.86 -12.07 -26.11
N PRO A 125 9.95 -12.71 -24.93
CA PRO A 125 9.68 -14.13 -24.81
C PRO A 125 8.20 -14.37 -25.09
N LYS A 126 7.90 -15.07 -26.18
CA LYS A 126 6.60 -15.69 -26.41
C LYS A 126 6.45 -16.82 -25.40
N ASP A 127 5.60 -16.59 -24.41
CA ASP A 127 5.30 -17.53 -23.34
C ASP A 127 4.25 -18.54 -23.83
N ASP A 128 4.70 -19.58 -24.55
CA ASP A 128 3.86 -20.68 -25.07
C ASP A 128 3.99 -21.98 -24.23
N THR A 129 4.48 -21.88 -22.99
CA THR A 129 4.43 -22.99 -22.03
C THR A 129 3.41 -22.69 -20.96
N ALA A 130 2.16 -23.09 -21.20
CA ALA A 130 1.07 -23.04 -20.22
C ALA A 130 1.39 -23.94 -19.01
N THR A 131 2.16 -23.41 -18.06
CA THR A 131 2.03 -23.76 -16.65
C THR A 131 0.53 -23.70 -16.31
N PRO A 132 -0.04 -24.67 -15.58
CA PRO A 132 -1.43 -24.57 -15.16
C PRO A 132 -1.60 -23.21 -14.46
N ASN A 133 -2.41 -22.32 -15.05
CA ASN A 133 -2.65 -21.00 -14.47
C ASN A 133 -2.98 -21.21 -12.99
N PRO A 134 -2.31 -20.51 -12.07
CA PRO A 134 -2.64 -20.61 -10.66
C PRO A 134 -4.15 -20.36 -10.53
N ARG A 135 -4.87 -21.34 -9.96
CA ARG A 135 -6.31 -21.23 -9.79
C ARG A 135 -6.57 -20.03 -8.87
N GLY A 136 -7.35 -19.07 -9.35
CA GLY A 136 -7.70 -17.92 -8.53
C GLY A 136 -8.65 -18.33 -7.41
N LEU A 137 -8.72 -17.50 -6.37
CA LEU A 137 -9.63 -17.71 -5.26
C LEU A 137 -10.99 -17.09 -5.58
N PRO A 138 -12.09 -17.87 -5.48
CA PRO A 138 -13.40 -17.38 -5.88
C PRO A 138 -13.90 -16.28 -4.95
N THR A 139 -14.58 -15.29 -5.52
CA THR A 139 -15.22 -14.18 -4.80
C THR A 139 -16.53 -13.77 -5.48
N ARG A 140 -17.43 -13.15 -4.71
CA ARG A 140 -18.62 -12.45 -5.24
C ARG A 140 -18.43 -10.94 -5.36
N TRP A 141 -17.22 -10.47 -5.07
CA TRP A 141 -16.89 -9.06 -4.94
C TRP A 141 -15.69 -8.66 -5.82
N ALA A 142 -15.44 -9.36 -6.94
CA ALA A 142 -14.30 -9.08 -7.82
C ALA A 142 -14.30 -7.64 -8.35
N GLY A 143 -15.48 -7.07 -8.58
CA GLY A 143 -15.66 -5.68 -9.02
C GLY A 143 -15.26 -4.65 -7.97
N LEU A 144 -15.00 -5.05 -6.72
CA LEU A 144 -14.45 -4.15 -5.69
C LEU A 144 -13.14 -3.51 -6.16
N LEU A 145 -12.33 -4.25 -6.92
CA LEU A 145 -11.07 -3.74 -7.44
C LEU A 145 -11.27 -2.61 -8.46
N PHE A 146 -12.42 -2.49 -9.13
CA PHE A 146 -12.72 -1.37 -10.05
C PHE A 146 -12.70 -0.02 -9.34
N LEU A 147 -12.90 -0.01 -8.02
CA LEU A 147 -12.70 1.18 -7.23
C LEU A 147 -11.27 1.69 -7.37
N LEU A 148 -10.23 0.88 -7.54
CA LEU A 148 -8.86 1.39 -7.66
C LEU A 148 -8.68 2.51 -8.72
N ALA A 149 -9.48 2.53 -9.78
CA ALA A 149 -9.52 3.61 -10.77
C ALA A 149 -9.92 4.98 -10.19
N LEU A 150 -10.73 5.03 -9.11
CA LEU A 150 -11.15 6.26 -8.44
C LEU A 150 -10.21 6.67 -7.29
N ALA A 151 -9.12 5.94 -7.05
CA ALA A 151 -8.14 6.28 -6.01
C ALA A 151 -7.65 7.75 -6.10
N PRO A 152 -7.37 8.33 -7.28
CA PRO A 152 -7.02 9.75 -7.40
C PRO A 152 -8.14 10.68 -6.95
N ALA A 153 -9.40 10.38 -7.29
CA ALA A 153 -10.56 11.20 -6.94
C ALA A 153 -10.81 11.24 -5.42
N VAL A 154 -10.49 10.16 -4.70
CA VAL A 154 -10.55 10.11 -3.24
C VAL A 154 -9.27 10.59 -2.55
N GLY A 155 -8.25 10.98 -3.33
CA GLY A 155 -6.98 11.52 -2.85
C GLY A 155 -5.99 10.49 -2.31
N LEU A 156 -6.10 9.21 -2.68
CA LEU A 156 -5.19 8.17 -2.22
C LEU A 156 -3.81 8.22 -2.91
N PRO A 157 -2.74 7.80 -2.21
CA PRO A 157 -2.72 7.40 -0.80
C PRO A 157 -2.70 8.60 0.17
N HIS A 158 -2.44 9.81 -0.33
CA HIS A 158 -2.19 11.03 0.47
C HIS A 158 -3.27 11.34 1.51
N ALA A 159 -4.56 11.10 1.21
CA ALA A 159 -5.65 11.32 2.14
C ALA A 159 -5.51 10.49 3.42
N VAL A 160 -5.03 9.25 3.33
CA VAL A 160 -4.76 8.41 4.50
C VAL A 160 -3.53 8.92 5.23
N LEU A 161 -2.47 9.25 4.48
CA LEU A 161 -1.20 9.73 5.05
C LEU A 161 -1.35 11.07 5.79
N ALA A 162 -2.30 11.90 5.38
CA ALA A 162 -2.59 13.21 5.98
C ALA A 162 -3.59 13.13 7.16
N THR A 163 -4.23 11.98 7.41
CA THR A 163 -5.25 11.84 8.45
C THR A 163 -4.62 11.44 9.79
N PRO A 164 -4.63 12.31 10.82
CA PRO A 164 -3.94 12.03 12.09
C PRO A 164 -4.42 10.77 12.80
N ALA A 165 -5.73 10.49 12.74
CA ALA A 165 -6.32 9.29 13.33
C ALA A 165 -5.79 7.99 12.71
N LEU A 166 -5.33 8.02 11.46
CA LEU A 166 -4.86 6.86 10.71
C LEU A 166 -3.33 6.78 10.61
N ALA A 167 -2.59 7.76 11.14
CA ALA A 167 -1.13 7.82 11.01
C ALA A 167 -0.43 6.54 11.48
N GLY A 168 -0.95 5.91 12.54
CA GLY A 168 -0.37 4.69 13.13
C GLY A 168 -0.83 3.38 12.50
N ARG A 169 -1.53 3.43 11.37
CA ARG A 169 -2.01 2.27 10.64
C ARG A 169 -1.30 2.19 9.28
N SER A 170 -1.07 0.96 8.83
CA SER A 170 -0.63 0.69 7.46
C SER A 170 -1.75 1.01 6.47
N LEU A 171 -1.40 1.37 5.23
CA LEU A 171 -2.38 1.59 4.18
C LEU A 171 -3.22 0.32 3.90
N PRO A 172 -2.65 -0.90 3.83
CA PRO A 172 -3.45 -2.11 3.70
C PRO A 172 -4.50 -2.28 4.81
N TRP A 173 -4.17 -1.97 6.06
CA TRP A 173 -5.15 -2.00 7.17
C TRP A 173 -6.32 -1.05 6.90
N VAL A 174 -6.03 0.17 6.47
CA VAL A 174 -7.05 1.19 6.18
C VAL A 174 -7.93 0.77 5.00
N LEU A 175 -7.33 0.27 3.91
CA LEU A 175 -8.08 -0.15 2.72
C LEU A 175 -8.98 -1.36 2.98
N GLN A 176 -8.55 -2.33 3.79
CA GLN A 176 -9.44 -3.41 4.24
C GLN A 176 -10.61 -2.88 5.07
N GLY A 177 -10.35 -1.93 5.98
CA GLY A 177 -11.41 -1.30 6.77
C GLY A 177 -12.43 -0.55 5.90
N VAL A 178 -11.95 0.16 4.87
CA VAL A 178 -12.78 0.83 3.87
C VAL A 178 -13.61 -0.20 3.10
N ALA A 179 -13.00 -1.25 2.58
CA ALA A 179 -13.69 -2.28 1.82
C ALA A 179 -14.81 -2.95 2.62
N LEU A 180 -14.56 -3.32 3.88
CA LEU A 180 -15.59 -3.86 4.79
C LEU A 180 -16.71 -2.88 5.10
N THR A 181 -16.46 -1.57 5.00
CA THR A 181 -17.50 -0.54 5.16
C THR A 181 -18.36 -0.40 3.90
N LEU A 182 -17.76 -0.61 2.72
CA LEU A 182 -18.40 -0.45 1.42
C LEU A 182 -19.28 -1.64 1.03
N VAL A 183 -18.81 -2.86 1.28
CA VAL A 183 -19.49 -4.10 0.85
C VAL A 183 -19.77 -5.04 2.02
N PRO A 184 -20.89 -5.78 2.01
CA PRO A 184 -21.22 -6.79 3.02
C PRO A 184 -20.50 -8.12 2.75
N ALA A 185 -19.18 -8.06 2.54
CA ALA A 185 -18.35 -9.24 2.31
C ALA A 185 -17.96 -9.91 3.64
N ALA A 186 -17.68 -11.21 3.60
CA ALA A 186 -17.04 -11.90 4.71
C ALA A 186 -15.62 -11.36 4.90
N GLY A 187 -15.12 -11.25 6.13
CA GLY A 187 -13.82 -10.64 6.41
C GLY A 187 -12.59 -11.41 5.89
N ASP A 188 -12.80 -12.58 5.32
CA ASP A 188 -11.82 -13.44 4.63
C ASP A 188 -12.08 -13.53 3.11
N ASP A 189 -12.98 -12.71 2.56
CA ASP A 189 -13.21 -12.69 1.11
C ASP A 189 -11.94 -12.22 0.36
N PRO A 190 -11.49 -12.94 -0.68
CA PRO A 190 -10.26 -12.62 -1.40
C PRO A 190 -10.22 -11.22 -2.00
N ALA A 191 -11.35 -10.66 -2.42
CA ALA A 191 -11.40 -9.33 -3.01
C ALA A 191 -11.03 -8.24 -1.98
N LEU A 192 -11.34 -8.44 -0.69
CA LEU A 192 -10.98 -7.50 0.37
C LEU A 192 -9.46 -7.42 0.56
N ALA A 193 -8.79 -8.59 0.54
CA ALA A 193 -7.34 -8.66 0.61
C ALA A 193 -6.70 -8.03 -0.62
N ALA A 194 -7.14 -8.41 -1.82
CA ALA A 194 -6.61 -7.89 -3.07
C ALA A 194 -6.79 -6.37 -3.23
N PHE A 195 -7.95 -5.82 -2.83
CA PHE A 195 -8.17 -4.37 -2.83
C PHE A 195 -7.17 -3.61 -1.94
N ALA A 196 -6.68 -4.27 -0.89
CA ALA A 196 -5.65 -3.74 0.00
C ALA A 196 -4.21 -4.11 -0.39
N GLY A 197 -4.01 -4.75 -1.55
CA GLY A 197 -2.68 -5.19 -2.02
C GLY A 197 -2.13 -6.41 -1.28
N LEU A 198 -2.98 -7.20 -0.63
CA LEU A 198 -2.57 -8.30 0.24
C LEU A 198 -2.85 -9.66 -0.38
N ASP A 199 -2.00 -10.63 -0.03
CA ASP A 199 -2.25 -12.05 -0.29
C ASP A 199 -3.52 -12.49 0.47
N PRO A 200 -4.57 -12.98 -0.23
CA PRO A 200 -5.78 -13.48 0.40
C PRO A 200 -5.58 -14.66 1.36
N LEU A 201 -4.48 -15.41 1.22
CA LEU A 201 -4.17 -16.56 2.07
C LEU A 201 -3.46 -16.18 3.37
N GLU A 202 -2.94 -14.95 3.45
CA GLU A 202 -2.27 -14.44 4.64
C GLU A 202 -3.27 -13.79 5.61
N PRO A 203 -3.00 -13.79 6.93
CA PRO A 203 -3.87 -13.15 7.90
C PRO A 203 -4.08 -11.65 7.62
N SER A 204 -5.35 -11.26 7.58
CA SER A 204 -5.77 -9.86 7.48
C SER A 204 -5.15 -9.01 8.61
N PRO A 205 -4.55 -7.84 8.29
CA PRO A 205 -4.12 -6.86 9.29
C PRO A 205 -5.20 -6.49 10.31
N LEU A 206 -6.48 -6.48 9.92
CA LEU A 206 -7.59 -6.18 10.82
C LEU A 206 -7.78 -7.26 11.90
N ARG A 207 -7.36 -8.51 11.65
CA ARG A 207 -7.44 -9.61 12.63
C ARG A 207 -6.27 -9.61 13.61
N VAL A 208 -5.10 -9.19 13.16
CA VAL A 208 -3.85 -9.25 13.95
C VAL A 208 -3.60 -7.96 14.73
N ALA A 209 -3.98 -6.81 14.17
CA ALA A 209 -3.75 -5.52 14.80
C ALA A 209 -4.76 -5.25 15.95
N PRO A 210 -4.44 -4.34 16.88
CA PRO A 210 -5.41 -3.88 17.88
C PRO A 210 -6.69 -3.36 17.21
N PRO A 211 -7.87 -3.58 17.83
CA PRO A 211 -9.13 -3.09 17.32
C PRO A 211 -9.10 -1.59 16.99
N ALA A 212 -9.84 -1.19 15.98
CA ALA A 212 -9.96 0.21 15.59
C ALA A 212 -10.51 1.04 16.77
N SER A 213 -9.91 2.20 17.05
CA SER A 213 -10.48 3.19 17.96
C SER A 213 -11.75 3.83 17.36
N PRO A 214 -12.58 4.52 18.15
CA PRO A 214 -13.72 5.28 17.60
C PRO A 214 -13.31 6.28 16.51
N ASP A 215 -12.21 7.00 16.71
CA ASP A 215 -11.71 7.99 15.75
C ASP A 215 -11.20 7.33 14.46
N GLU A 216 -10.51 6.19 14.58
CA GLU A 216 -10.07 5.39 13.42
C GLU A 216 -11.28 4.88 12.62
N ARG A 217 -12.32 4.36 13.29
CA ARG A 217 -13.55 3.93 12.63
C ARG A 217 -14.27 5.09 11.93
N CYS A 218 -14.33 6.26 12.56
CA CYS A 218 -14.90 7.46 11.97
C CYS A 218 -14.15 7.84 10.68
N ALA A 219 -12.82 7.93 10.75
CA ALA A 219 -11.97 8.27 9.61
C ALA A 219 -12.06 7.26 8.46
N VAL A 220 -12.11 5.96 8.76
CA VAL A 220 -12.36 4.90 7.76
C VAL A 220 -13.74 5.08 7.11
N GLY A 221 -14.78 5.36 7.91
CA GLY A 221 -16.12 5.62 7.42
C GLY A 221 -16.21 6.85 6.50
N GLU A 222 -15.53 7.94 6.84
CA GLU A 222 -15.45 9.13 5.99
C GLU A 222 -14.75 8.85 4.65
N LEU A 223 -13.66 8.07 4.68
CA LEU A 223 -12.96 7.67 3.46
C LEU A 223 -13.83 6.74 2.60
N ALA A 224 -14.55 5.79 3.19
CA ALA A 224 -15.54 4.97 2.49
C ALA A 224 -16.67 5.83 1.89
N GLY A 225 -17.12 6.88 2.60
CA GLY A 225 -18.08 7.83 2.07
C GLY A 225 -17.56 8.63 0.86
N ARG A 226 -16.26 8.96 0.82
CA ARG A 226 -15.62 9.57 -0.36
C ARG A 226 -15.63 8.62 -1.55
N TRP A 227 -15.25 7.37 -1.33
CA TRP A 227 -15.30 6.31 -2.33
C TRP A 227 -16.70 6.13 -2.92
N ALA A 228 -17.71 6.09 -2.06
CA ALA A 228 -19.11 5.95 -2.47
C ALA A 228 -19.59 7.11 -3.35
N ARG A 229 -19.24 8.34 -2.99
CA ARG A 229 -19.57 9.53 -3.80
C ARG A 229 -18.84 9.55 -5.14
N ALA A 230 -17.55 9.20 -5.16
CA ALA A 230 -16.78 9.13 -6.40
C ALA A 230 -17.34 8.08 -7.36
N ALA A 231 -17.79 6.93 -6.85
CA ALA A 231 -18.41 5.90 -7.67
C ALA A 231 -19.77 6.34 -8.25
N ALA A 232 -20.60 7.03 -7.45
CA ALA A 232 -21.84 7.62 -7.96
C ALA A 232 -21.56 8.64 -9.07
N GLU A 233 -20.63 9.55 -8.84
CA GLU A 233 -20.24 10.58 -9.82
C GLU A 233 -19.73 9.97 -11.13
N ALA A 234 -18.83 8.98 -11.06
CA ALA A 234 -18.27 8.31 -12.22
C ALA A 234 -19.34 7.59 -13.09
N LEU A 235 -20.43 7.12 -12.47
CA LEU A 235 -21.54 6.45 -13.14
C LEU A 235 -22.75 7.37 -13.40
N GLY A 236 -22.58 8.70 -13.25
CA GLY A 236 -23.66 9.67 -13.50
C GLY A 236 -24.87 9.52 -12.57
N ARG A 237 -24.66 8.98 -11.37
CA ARG A 237 -25.69 8.78 -10.33
C ARG A 237 -25.63 9.91 -9.30
N PRO A 238 -26.74 10.23 -8.63
CA PRO A 238 -26.72 11.27 -7.62
C PRO A 238 -25.93 10.82 -6.37
N PRO A 239 -25.29 11.74 -5.62
CA PRO A 239 -24.36 11.39 -4.53
C PRO A 239 -24.95 10.49 -3.44
N GLU A 240 -26.25 10.63 -3.13
CA GLU A 240 -26.98 9.80 -2.16
C GLU A 240 -27.10 8.34 -2.58
N ALA A 241 -26.97 8.05 -3.89
CA ALA A 241 -26.96 6.68 -4.41
C ALA A 241 -25.58 6.01 -4.23
N GLY A 242 -24.57 6.70 -3.71
CA GLY A 242 -23.19 6.21 -3.58
C GLY A 242 -23.06 4.82 -2.97
N PRO A 243 -23.60 4.55 -1.76
CA PRO A 243 -23.48 3.23 -1.13
C PRO A 243 -24.11 2.10 -1.95
N VAL A 244 -25.25 2.36 -2.60
CA VAL A 244 -25.91 1.38 -3.48
C VAL A 244 -25.11 1.17 -4.76
N THR A 245 -24.58 2.25 -5.33
CA THR A 245 -23.76 2.25 -6.54
C THR A 245 -22.48 1.44 -6.33
N VAL A 246 -21.78 1.64 -5.21
CA VAL A 246 -20.58 0.85 -4.90
C VAL A 246 -20.92 -0.62 -4.74
N ARG A 247 -22.01 -0.97 -4.04
CA ARG A 247 -22.39 -2.39 -3.91
C ARG A 247 -22.71 -3.03 -5.26
N ALA A 248 -23.43 -2.33 -6.13
CA ALA A 248 -23.75 -2.83 -7.47
C ALA A 248 -22.50 -2.96 -8.36
N LEU A 249 -21.58 -2.00 -8.27
CA LEU A 249 -20.29 -2.04 -8.96
C LEU A 249 -19.43 -3.22 -8.48
N ALA A 250 -19.35 -3.39 -7.15
CA ALA A 250 -18.47 -4.36 -6.53
C ALA A 250 -18.99 -5.80 -6.62
N ALA A 251 -20.31 -6.01 -6.61
CA ALA A 251 -20.95 -7.33 -6.61
C ALA A 251 -20.81 -8.06 -7.97
N ARG A 252 -19.58 -8.47 -8.29
CA ARG A 252 -19.24 -9.26 -9.48
C ARG A 252 -18.63 -10.58 -9.07
N ARG A 253 -19.13 -11.67 -9.65
CA ARG A 253 -18.50 -12.98 -9.48
C ARG A 253 -17.17 -13.00 -10.22
N GLY A 254 -16.19 -13.69 -9.66
CA GLY A 254 -14.91 -13.87 -10.30
C GLY A 254 -13.93 -14.62 -9.41
N GLU A 255 -12.69 -14.62 -9.85
CA GLU A 255 -11.56 -15.17 -9.10
C GLU A 255 -10.49 -14.10 -8.92
N ILE A 256 -9.81 -14.14 -7.78
CA ILE A 256 -8.63 -13.33 -7.49
C ILE A 256 -7.41 -14.23 -7.62
N VAL A 257 -6.57 -13.95 -8.61
CA VAL A 257 -5.23 -14.53 -8.72
C VAL A 257 -4.27 -13.54 -8.08
N PHE A 258 -3.46 -14.03 -7.15
CA PHE A 258 -2.48 -13.22 -6.42
C PHE A 258 -1.11 -13.87 -6.54
N ASP A 259 -0.12 -13.04 -6.88
CA ASP A 259 1.30 -13.34 -6.72
C ASP A 259 1.99 -12.09 -6.13
N PRO A 260 3.14 -12.23 -5.46
CA PRO A 260 3.87 -11.07 -4.94
C PRO A 260 4.15 -10.02 -6.04
N GLY A 261 3.58 -8.82 -5.89
CA GLY A 261 3.67 -7.74 -6.88
C GLY A 261 2.69 -7.83 -8.05
N TRP A 262 1.74 -8.77 -8.03
CA TRP A 262 0.76 -8.98 -9.09
C TRP A 262 -0.62 -9.38 -8.56
N ILE A 263 -1.66 -8.71 -9.04
CA ILE A 263 -3.05 -9.02 -8.74
C ILE A 263 -3.83 -9.06 -10.04
N GLU A 264 -4.50 -10.17 -10.32
CA GLU A 264 -5.43 -10.29 -11.44
C GLU A 264 -6.83 -10.65 -10.92
N ALA A 265 -7.83 -9.84 -11.29
CA ALA A 265 -9.23 -10.24 -11.16
C ALA A 265 -9.69 -10.85 -12.48
N VAL A 266 -10.07 -12.13 -12.41
CA VAL A 266 -10.62 -12.89 -13.53
C VAL A 266 -12.13 -12.89 -13.40
N LEU A 267 -12.81 -12.28 -14.36
CA LEU A 267 -14.26 -12.17 -14.39
C LEU A 267 -14.82 -12.96 -15.57
N PRO A 268 -15.96 -13.64 -15.44
CA PRO A 268 -16.63 -14.23 -16.59
C PRO A 268 -17.20 -13.13 -17.51
N LEU A 269 -17.31 -13.40 -18.80
CA LEU A 269 -17.75 -12.41 -19.80
C LEU A 269 -19.18 -11.90 -19.55
N ASP A 270 -20.03 -12.67 -18.86
CA ASP A 270 -21.39 -12.26 -18.47
C ASP A 270 -21.41 -11.20 -17.36
N GLU A 271 -20.28 -10.95 -16.69
CA GLU A 271 -20.11 -9.90 -15.68
C GLU A 271 -19.66 -8.57 -16.29
N VAL A 272 -19.56 -8.45 -17.63
CA VAL A 272 -19.31 -7.16 -18.30
C VAL A 272 -20.52 -6.25 -18.11
N ASP A 273 -20.24 -4.99 -17.78
CA ASP A 273 -21.24 -3.93 -17.67
C ASP A 273 -20.82 -2.74 -18.52
N VAL A 274 -21.72 -2.34 -19.42
CA VAL A 274 -21.47 -1.29 -20.39
C VAL A 274 -21.30 0.07 -19.70
N ASP A 275 -22.06 0.36 -18.65
CA ASP A 275 -21.94 1.63 -17.93
C ASP A 275 -20.57 1.73 -17.24
N VAL A 276 -20.11 0.61 -16.67
CA VAL A 276 -18.77 0.48 -16.04
C VAL A 276 -17.66 0.65 -17.07
N ARG A 277 -17.80 0.01 -18.24
CA ARG A 277 -16.82 0.09 -19.33
C ARG A 277 -16.74 1.48 -19.95
N VAL A 278 -17.88 2.14 -20.14
CA VAL A 278 -17.95 3.52 -20.64
C VAL A 278 -17.33 4.49 -19.63
N ALA A 279 -17.53 4.26 -18.33
CA ALA A 279 -16.88 5.03 -17.27
C ALA A 279 -15.38 4.69 -17.10
N GLY A 280 -14.88 3.65 -17.77
CA GLY A 280 -13.48 3.23 -17.72
C GLY A 280 -13.04 2.62 -16.39
N LEU A 281 -13.98 2.18 -15.55
CA LEU A 281 -13.68 1.67 -14.20
C LEU A 281 -13.07 0.26 -14.21
N ASP A 282 -13.31 -0.50 -15.27
CA ASP A 282 -12.79 -1.86 -15.49
C ASP A 282 -11.63 -1.88 -16.50
N LEU A 283 -10.93 -0.76 -16.67
CA LEU A 283 -9.66 -0.71 -17.39
C LEU A 283 -8.50 -1.06 -16.46
N ASP A 284 -7.51 -1.81 -16.97
CA ASP A 284 -6.33 -2.22 -16.20
C ASP A 284 -5.64 -1.00 -15.55
N PRO A 285 -5.56 -0.93 -14.22
CA PRO A 285 -4.83 0.14 -13.53
C PRO A 285 -3.32 0.08 -13.83
N GLY A 286 -2.80 -1.10 -14.19
CA GLY A 286 -1.39 -1.34 -14.37
C GLY A 286 -0.64 -1.28 -13.04
N TRP A 287 0.54 -0.65 -13.02
CA TRP A 287 1.33 -0.51 -11.80
C TRP A 287 0.71 0.50 -10.82
N VAL A 288 0.25 0.00 -9.67
CA VAL A 288 -0.27 0.81 -8.56
C VAL A 288 0.82 0.96 -7.50
N TRP A 289 1.63 2.00 -7.62
CA TRP A 289 2.85 2.18 -6.82
C TRP A 289 2.64 2.11 -5.30
N TRP A 290 1.50 2.58 -4.80
CA TRP A 290 1.19 2.59 -3.36
C TRP A 290 0.60 1.27 -2.85
N LEU A 291 0.23 0.35 -3.75
CA LEU A 291 0.02 -1.07 -3.43
C LEU A 291 1.29 -1.90 -3.63
N GLY A 292 2.22 -1.44 -4.47
CA GLY A 292 3.42 -2.18 -4.82
C GLY A 292 3.14 -3.37 -5.74
N CYS A 293 2.04 -3.33 -6.48
CA CYS A 293 1.66 -4.39 -7.40
C CYS A 293 1.13 -3.86 -8.73
N VAL A 294 1.20 -4.72 -9.75
CA VAL A 294 0.42 -4.58 -10.98
C VAL A 294 -0.98 -5.12 -10.74
N VAL A 295 -1.99 -4.36 -11.12
CA VAL A 295 -3.39 -4.79 -11.10
C VAL A 295 -3.90 -4.93 -12.52
N ARG A 296 -4.56 -6.07 -12.80
CA ARG A 296 -5.13 -6.40 -14.11
C ARG A 296 -6.54 -6.97 -13.97
N TYR A 297 -7.38 -6.69 -14.96
CA TYR A 297 -8.69 -7.29 -15.15
C TYR A 297 -8.69 -8.17 -16.40
N ARG A 298 -9.22 -9.39 -16.27
CA ARG A 298 -9.30 -10.34 -17.38
C ARG A 298 -10.71 -10.89 -17.47
N TYR A 299 -11.34 -10.73 -18.63
CA TYR A 299 -12.65 -11.31 -18.92
C TYR A 299 -12.48 -12.63 -19.69
N VAL A 300 -13.14 -13.70 -19.24
CA VAL A 300 -13.04 -15.07 -19.79
C VAL A 300 -14.37 -15.70 -20.15
#